data_AF-A0A960QY67-F1
#
_entry.id   AF-A0A960QY67-F1
#
_cell.length_a   1.000
_cell.length_b   1.000
_cell.length_c   1.000
_cell.angle_alpha   90.00
_cell.angle_beta   90.00
_cell.angle_gamma   90.00
#
_symmetry.space_group_name_H-M   'P 1'
#
loop_
_entity.id
_entity.type
_entity.pdbx_description
1 polymer ?
#
loop_
_entity_poly.entity_id
_entity_poly.type
_entity_poly.pdbx_seq_one_letter_code
_entity_poly.pdbx_strand_id
1 'polypeptide(L)'
;RRCDCGTQLHTALEQIEEAGAGVLVYMRQEGRGIGLVNKIRAYKLQQEGLDTVEANEKLGFPSDLRDYGLGAQILHDLGVRKIRLMTNNPRKVVGLEGHDLEIVEQVPIRSSANPHNEKYLQTKKEKLGHLL
;
A
#
# COMPACT_ATOMS: atom_id res chain seq x y z
N ARG A 1 -5.77 1.07 16.95
CA ARG A 1 -5.62 1.48 15.53
C ARG A 1 -5.68 0.23 14.66
N ARG A 2 -6.57 0.13 13.66
CA ARG A 2 -6.77 -1.10 12.84
C ARG A 2 -5.92 -1.21 11.56
N CYS A 3 -5.32 -0.11 11.09
CA CYS A 3 -4.40 -0.09 9.94
C CYS A 3 -3.09 0.61 10.33
N ASP A 4 -2.00 0.26 9.64
CA ASP A 4 -0.68 0.92 9.59
C ASP A 4 -0.61 2.12 8.62
N CYS A 5 -1.68 2.36 7.85
CA CYS A 5 -1.77 3.34 6.77
C CYS A 5 -1.29 4.76 7.19
N GLY A 6 -1.75 5.25 8.35
CA GLY A 6 -1.37 6.58 8.84
C GLY A 6 0.08 6.64 9.31
N THR A 7 0.57 5.60 9.98
CA THR A 7 1.97 5.49 10.38
C THR A 7 2.88 5.46 9.16
N GLN A 8 2.54 4.68 8.13
CA GLN A 8 3.29 4.65 6.87
C GLN A 8 3.34 6.02 6.19
N LEU A 9 2.25 6.80 6.21
CA LEU A 9 2.26 8.15 5.63
C LEU A 9 3.25 9.07 6.36
N HIS A 10 3.19 9.12 7.68
CA HIS A 10 4.09 9.97 8.47
C HIS A 10 5.56 9.54 8.33
N THR A 11 5.85 8.24 8.43
CA THR A 11 7.20 7.71 8.24
C THR A 11 7.75 7.97 6.84
N ALA A 12 6.92 7.91 5.79
CA ALA A 12 7.36 8.25 4.45
C ALA A 12 7.75 9.74 4.34
N LEU A 13 6.95 10.63 4.93
CA LEU A 13 7.22 12.06 4.92
C LEU A 13 8.51 12.40 5.71
N GLU A 14 8.70 11.78 6.88
CA GLU A 14 9.94 11.91 7.67
C GLU A 14 11.17 11.46 6.88
N GLN A 15 11.11 10.29 6.23
CA GLN A 15 12.24 9.80 5.42
C GLN A 15 12.52 10.68 4.19
N ILE A 16 11.49 11.27 3.58
CA ILE A 16 11.65 12.24 2.48
C ILE A 16 12.36 13.50 2.99
N GLU A 17 11.96 14.00 4.17
CA GLU A 17 12.57 15.17 4.80
C GLU A 17 14.05 14.91 5.15
N GLU A 18 14.36 13.76 5.77
CA GLU A 18 15.72 13.34 6.10
C GLU A 18 16.62 13.20 4.86
N ALA A 19 16.05 12.73 3.74
CA ALA A 19 16.77 12.62 2.46
C ALA A 19 16.99 13.99 1.77
N GLY A 20 16.31 15.05 2.21
CA GLY A 20 16.37 16.40 1.64
C GLY A 20 15.66 16.59 0.28
N ALA A 21 15.26 15.50 -0.37
CA ALA A 21 14.48 15.51 -1.61
C ALA A 21 13.69 14.20 -1.78
N GLY A 22 12.44 14.32 -2.24
CA GLY A 22 11.61 13.16 -2.54
C GLY A 22 10.22 13.56 -3.02
N VAL A 23 9.46 12.56 -3.49
CA VAL A 23 8.10 12.75 -3.99
C VAL A 23 7.18 11.77 -3.26
N LEU A 24 6.06 12.29 -2.74
CA LEU A 24 4.96 11.48 -2.24
C LEU A 24 3.77 11.59 -3.19
N VAL A 25 3.41 10.48 -3.85
CA VAL A 25 2.21 10.42 -4.70
C VAL A 25 1.04 9.90 -3.88
N TYR A 26 0.08 10.79 -3.57
CA TYR A 26 -1.10 10.43 -2.78
C TYR A 26 -2.24 9.90 -3.67
N MET A 27 -2.23 8.59 -3.91
CA MET A 27 -3.23 7.91 -4.74
C MET A 27 -4.57 7.79 -4.03
N ARG A 28 -5.62 8.41 -4.59
CA ARG A 28 -7.00 8.38 -4.03
C ARG A 28 -7.75 7.08 -4.35
N GLN A 29 -7.11 5.93 -4.17
CA GLN A 29 -7.68 4.59 -4.43
C GLN A 29 -8.00 3.86 -3.11
N GLU A 30 -9.00 4.36 -2.40
CA GLU A 30 -9.40 3.88 -1.08
C GLU A 30 -9.81 2.39 -1.08
N GLY A 31 -9.49 1.68 0.00
CA GLY A 31 -9.91 0.29 0.20
C GLY A 31 -9.30 -0.73 -0.76
N ARG A 32 -8.18 -0.42 -1.41
CA ARG A 32 -7.65 -1.19 -2.56
C ARG A 32 -8.53 -1.10 -3.80
N GLY A 33 -9.13 0.07 -4.05
CA GLY A 33 -9.96 0.34 -5.23
C GLY A 33 -11.45 0.08 -5.02
N ILE A 34 -11.86 -0.60 -3.94
CA ILE A 34 -13.28 -0.88 -3.67
C ILE A 34 -14.05 0.34 -3.10
N GLY A 35 -13.33 1.39 -2.70
CA GLY A 35 -13.92 2.61 -2.12
C GLY A 35 -14.24 2.49 -0.61
N LEU A 36 -14.54 3.65 0.00
CA LEU A 36 -14.72 3.77 1.45
C LEU A 36 -15.91 2.98 1.99
N VAL A 37 -17.05 3.03 1.29
CA VAL A 37 -18.28 2.35 1.72
C VAL A 37 -18.05 0.83 1.81
N ASN A 38 -17.41 0.25 0.80
CA ASN A 38 -17.13 -1.19 0.78
C ASN A 38 -16.02 -1.57 1.77
N LYS A 39 -15.05 -0.70 2.02
CA LYS A 39 -14.07 -0.89 3.10
C LYS A 39 -14.75 -0.98 4.48
N ILE A 40 -15.75 -0.14 4.75
CA ILE A 40 -16.53 -0.20 6.00
C ILE A 40 -17.31 -1.52 6.09
N ARG A 41 -17.94 -1.95 4.98
CA ARG A 41 -18.63 -3.25 4.92
C ARG A 41 -17.66 -4.43 5.15
N ALA A 42 -16.47 -4.38 4.57
CA ALA A 42 -15.43 -5.39 4.77
C ALA A 42 -14.97 -5.44 6.24
N TYR A 43 -14.86 -4.29 6.91
CA TYR A 43 -14.56 -4.26 8.35
C TYR A 43 -15.64 -4.90 9.21
N LYS A 44 -16.92 -4.76 8.84
CA LYS A 44 -17.99 -5.47 9.54
C LYS A 44 -17.83 -6.99 9.43
N LEU A 45 -17.56 -7.48 8.22
CA LEU A 45 -17.29 -8.90 7.99
C LEU A 45 -16.04 -9.40 8.73
N GLN A 46 -15.00 -8.57 8.84
CA GLN A 46 -13.80 -8.92 9.62
C GLN A 46 -14.08 -9.03 11.12
N GLN A 47 -15.00 -8.22 11.65
CA GLN A 47 -15.44 -8.36 13.05
C GLN A 47 -16.22 -9.66 13.29
N GLU A 48 -16.87 -10.19 12.24
CA GLU A 48 -17.55 -11.50 12.26
C GLU A 48 -16.57 -12.68 12.09
N GLY A 49 -15.25 -12.40 11.98
CA GLY A 49 -14.19 -13.40 12.02
C GLY A 49 -13.37 -13.54 10.74
N LEU A 50 -13.89 -13.04 9.60
CA LEU A 50 -13.23 -13.15 8.30
C LEU A 50 -11.92 -12.35 8.26
N ASP A 51 -10.99 -12.77 7.42
CA ASP A 51 -9.82 -11.96 7.11
C ASP A 51 -10.11 -10.92 6.00
N THR A 52 -9.08 -10.16 5.62
CA THR A 52 -9.24 -9.09 4.60
C THR A 52 -9.52 -9.62 3.20
N VAL A 53 -8.97 -10.77 2.82
CA VAL A 53 -9.20 -11.40 1.51
C VAL A 53 -10.60 -11.99 1.47
N GLU A 54 -10.95 -12.79 2.48
CA GLU A 54 -12.27 -13.43 2.60
C GLU A 54 -13.40 -12.40 2.63
N ALA A 55 -13.20 -11.30 3.37
CA ALA A 55 -14.18 -10.22 3.42
C ALA A 55 -14.38 -9.54 2.06
N ASN A 56 -13.32 -9.36 1.27
CA ASN A 56 -13.42 -8.79 -0.08
C ASN A 56 -14.10 -9.76 -1.05
N GLU A 57 -13.73 -11.03 -1.03
CA GLU A 57 -14.34 -12.08 -1.85
C GLU A 57 -15.84 -12.22 -1.55
N LYS A 58 -16.22 -12.19 -0.26
CA LYS A 58 -17.63 -12.23 0.16
C LYS A 58 -18.42 -11.00 -0.31
N LEU A 59 -17.75 -9.86 -0.52
CA LEU A 59 -18.34 -8.66 -1.11
C LEU A 59 -18.29 -8.63 -2.65
N GLY A 60 -17.75 -9.67 -3.29
CA GLY A 60 -17.64 -9.79 -4.74
C GLY A 60 -16.48 -9.00 -5.36
N PHE A 61 -15.47 -8.62 -4.57
CA PHE A 61 -14.31 -7.86 -5.05
C PHE A 61 -13.04 -8.72 -5.09
N PRO A 62 -12.17 -8.52 -6.10
CA PRO A 62 -10.81 -9.01 -6.05
C PRO A 62 -10.02 -8.49 -4.83
N SER A 63 -8.94 -9.18 -4.49
CA SER A 63 -8.11 -8.84 -3.33
C SER A 63 -7.40 -7.48 -3.44
N ASP A 64 -7.17 -7.00 -4.67
CA ASP A 64 -6.60 -5.68 -5.00
C ASP A 64 -7.08 -5.24 -6.40
N LEU A 65 -7.69 -4.05 -6.50
CA LEU A 65 -8.15 -3.43 -7.75
C LEU A 65 -7.35 -2.16 -8.11
N ARG A 66 -6.23 -1.92 -7.43
CA ARG A 66 -5.47 -0.67 -7.61
C ARG A 66 -4.69 -0.65 -8.92
N ASP A 67 -4.67 0.51 -9.53
CA ASP A 67 -3.84 0.83 -10.70
C ASP A 67 -2.65 1.67 -10.26
N TYR A 68 -1.46 1.05 -10.29
CA TYR A 68 -0.20 1.71 -9.95
C TYR A 68 0.45 2.42 -11.15
N GLY A 69 0.00 2.14 -12.38
CA GLY A 69 0.50 2.78 -13.59
C GLY A 69 0.20 4.27 -13.63
N LEU A 70 -0.91 4.70 -13.03
CA LEU A 70 -1.19 6.13 -12.85
C LEU A 70 -0.14 6.81 -11.95
N GLY A 71 0.30 6.14 -10.88
CA GLY A 71 1.36 6.67 -10.01
C GLY A 71 2.69 6.78 -10.75
N ALA A 72 2.99 5.79 -11.60
CA ALA A 72 4.17 5.80 -12.47
C ALA A 72 4.14 6.97 -13.48
N GLN A 73 3.00 7.19 -14.13
CA GLN A 73 2.83 8.31 -15.06
C GLN A 73 3.01 9.68 -14.39
N ILE A 74 2.48 9.86 -13.18
CA ILE A 74 2.68 11.09 -12.40
C ILE A 74 4.17 11.32 -12.12
N LEU A 75 4.90 10.29 -11.67
CA LEU A 75 6.34 10.39 -11.43
C LEU A 75 7.11 10.71 -12.72
N HIS A 76 6.75 10.07 -13.82
CA HIS A 76 7.37 10.31 -15.12
C HIS A 76 7.13 11.75 -15.60
N ASP A 77 5.91 12.28 -15.46
CA ASP A 77 5.55 13.66 -15.80
C ASP A 77 6.32 14.69 -14.96
N LEU A 78 6.58 14.38 -13.69
CA LEU A 78 7.45 15.17 -12.81
C LEU A 78 8.95 15.08 -13.19
N GLY A 79 9.30 14.37 -14.26
CA GLY A 79 10.69 14.22 -14.73
C GLY A 79 11.48 13.16 -13.98
N VAL A 80 10.86 12.38 -13.10
CA VAL A 80 11.53 11.31 -12.36
C VAL A 80 11.78 10.12 -13.30
N ARG A 81 13.00 9.56 -13.27
CA ARG A 81 13.40 8.39 -14.09
C ARG A 81 14.03 7.27 -13.28
N LYS A 82 14.73 7.61 -12.19
CA LYS A 82 15.30 6.64 -11.25
C LYS A 82 14.73 6.89 -9.87
N ILE A 83 14.27 5.83 -9.19
CA ILE A 83 13.63 5.95 -7.87
C ILE A 83 14.17 4.95 -6.86
N ARG A 84 14.30 5.42 -5.62
CA ARG A 84 14.39 4.59 -4.43
C ARG A 84 12.97 4.42 -3.90
N LEU A 85 12.34 3.30 -4.19
CA LEU A 85 10.91 3.10 -3.93
C LEU A 85 10.69 2.67 -2.47
N MET A 86 9.99 3.52 -1.70
CA MET A 86 9.54 3.15 -0.35
C MET A 86 8.33 2.20 -0.41
N THR A 87 8.56 0.90 -0.20
CA THR A 87 7.49 -0.11 -0.21
C THR A 87 7.84 -1.34 0.61
N ASN A 88 6.83 -1.90 1.28
CA ASN A 88 6.90 -3.25 1.86
C ASN A 88 6.20 -4.30 1.00
N ASN A 89 5.61 -3.91 -0.14
CA ASN A 89 4.89 -4.83 -1.01
C ASN A 89 5.68 -4.99 -2.33
N PRO A 90 6.32 -6.15 -2.57
CA PRO A 90 7.07 -6.41 -3.78
C PRO A 90 6.19 -6.44 -5.04
N ARG A 91 4.89 -6.74 -4.93
CA ARG A 91 3.98 -6.67 -6.09
C ARG A 91 3.80 -5.24 -6.63
N LYS A 92 4.03 -4.22 -5.80
CA LYS A 92 4.01 -2.82 -6.27
C LYS A 92 5.17 -2.51 -7.23
N VAL A 93 6.27 -3.25 -7.12
CA VAL A 93 7.48 -3.05 -7.95
C VAL A 93 7.18 -3.44 -9.40
N VAL A 94 6.54 -4.59 -9.59
CA VAL A 94 6.15 -5.11 -10.92
C VAL A 94 5.19 -4.16 -11.65
N GLY A 95 4.27 -3.51 -10.94
CA GLY A 95 3.31 -2.57 -11.53
C GLY A 95 3.89 -1.25 -12.04
N LEU A 96 5.20 -1.01 -11.85
CA LEU A 96 5.89 0.21 -12.29
C LEU A 96 6.87 -0.06 -13.45
N GLU A 97 7.18 -1.33 -13.72
CA GLU A 97 8.05 -1.77 -14.82
C GLU A 97 7.29 -1.62 -16.16
N GLY A 98 7.42 -0.45 -16.78
CA GLY A 98 6.72 -0.13 -18.04
C GLY A 98 6.55 1.36 -18.32
N HIS A 99 6.96 2.23 -17.40
CA HIS A 99 6.79 3.69 -17.49
C HIS A 99 8.11 4.46 -17.55
N ASP A 100 9.17 3.86 -18.12
CA ASP A 100 10.53 4.45 -18.14
C ASP A 100 11.02 4.90 -16.75
N LEU A 101 10.56 4.17 -15.72
CA LEU A 101 10.96 4.32 -14.33
C LEU A 101 11.82 3.13 -13.92
N GLU A 102 13.07 3.42 -13.57
CA GLU A 102 14.02 2.46 -13.03
C GLU A 102 13.97 2.50 -11.50
N ILE A 103 13.59 1.37 -10.89
CA ILE A 103 13.67 1.22 -9.43
C ILE A 103 15.10 0.79 -9.09
N VAL A 104 15.90 1.72 -8.60
CA VAL A 104 17.32 1.49 -8.26
C VAL A 104 17.49 0.90 -6.86
N GLU A 105 16.49 1.06 -5.99
CA GLU A 105 16.52 0.56 -4.62
C GLU A 105 15.09 0.39 -4.09
N GLN A 106 14.86 -0.65 -3.28
CA GLN A 106 13.65 -0.77 -2.47
C GLN A 106 13.97 -0.38 -1.03
N VAL A 107 13.33 0.67 -0.54
CA VAL A 107 13.50 1.16 0.83
C VAL A 107 12.33 0.65 1.68
N PRO A 108 12.58 -0.07 2.79
CA PRO A 108 11.51 -0.58 3.63
C PRO A 108 10.84 0.56 4.43
N ILE A 109 9.51 0.48 4.56
CA ILE A 109 8.73 1.42 5.38
C ILE A 109 8.14 0.71 6.60
N ARG A 110 8.96 0.56 7.64
CA ARG A 110 8.58 -0.24 8.81
C ARG A 110 7.55 0.50 9.66
N SER A 111 6.57 -0.26 10.17
CA SER A 111 5.60 0.23 11.14
C SER A 111 5.46 -0.79 12.27
N SER A 112 5.57 -0.35 13.51
CA SER A 112 5.45 -1.23 14.68
C SER A 112 4.03 -1.82 14.78
N ALA A 113 3.93 -3.12 15.02
CA ALA A 113 2.66 -3.77 15.33
C ALA A 113 2.08 -3.23 16.66
N ASN A 114 0.76 -3.26 16.79
CA ASN A 114 0.04 -3.04 18.03
C ASN A 114 -1.04 -4.13 18.19
N PRO A 115 -1.56 -4.36 19.41
CA PRO A 115 -2.51 -5.44 19.67
C PRO A 115 -3.77 -5.44 18.78
N HIS A 116 -4.13 -4.31 18.17
CA HIS A 116 -5.31 -4.16 17.32
C HIS A 116 -5.03 -4.33 15.81
N ASN A 117 -3.77 -4.42 15.37
CA ASN A 117 -3.42 -4.59 13.96
C ASN A 117 -2.61 -5.86 13.67
N GLU A 118 -2.33 -6.69 14.67
CA GLU A 118 -1.53 -7.92 14.52
C GLU A 118 -2.11 -8.87 13.47
N LYS A 119 -3.40 -9.27 13.61
CA LYS A 119 -4.10 -10.12 12.62
C LYS A 119 -4.07 -9.50 11.21
N TYR A 120 -4.19 -8.18 11.11
CA TYR A 120 -4.15 -7.45 9.84
C TYR A 120 -2.77 -7.49 9.18
N LEU A 121 -1.71 -7.27 9.96
CA LEU A 121 -0.32 -7.35 9.48
C LEU A 121 0.05 -8.79 9.11
N GLN A 122 -0.42 -9.77 9.88
CA GLN A 122 -0.24 -11.19 9.58
C GLN A 122 -0.87 -11.57 8.23
N THR A 123 -2.13 -11.18 7.98
CA THR A 123 -2.77 -11.40 6.67
C THR A 123 -2.00 -10.72 5.54
N LYS A 124 -1.48 -9.50 5.76
CA LYS A 124 -0.63 -8.82 4.77
C LYS A 124 0.62 -9.61 4.42
N LYS A 125 1.28 -10.20 5.40
CA LYS A 125 2.48 -11.00 5.22
C LYS A 125 2.17 -12.32 4.51
N GLU A 126 1.23 -13.09 5.05
CA GLU A 126 0.95 -14.46 4.61
C GLU A 126 0.19 -14.54 3.29
N LYS A 127 -0.81 -13.67 3.09
CA LYS A 127 -1.72 -13.76 1.93
C LYS A 127 -1.47 -12.70 0.86
N LEU A 128 -0.80 -11.59 1.20
CA LEU A 128 -0.61 -10.46 0.28
C LEU A 128 0.86 -10.18 -0.05
N GLY A 129 1.79 -10.98 0.48
CA GLY A 129 3.20 -10.95 0.14
C GLY A 129 3.96 -9.73 0.68
N HIS A 130 3.47 -9.06 1.71
CA HIS A 130 4.19 -7.93 2.30
C HIS A 130 5.43 -8.40 3.09
N LEU A 131 6.56 -7.72 2.89
CA LEU A 131 7.79 -7.83 3.68
C LEU A 131 7.66 -6.94 4.93
N LEU A 132 7.16 -7.52 6.03
CA LEU A 132 6.92 -6.84 7.32
C LEU A 132 7.81 -7.41 8.42
#